data_AF-A0A522E239-F1
#
_entry.id   AF-A0A522E239-F1
#
_cell.length_a   1.000
_cell.length_b   1.000
_cell.length_c   1.000
_cell.angle_alpha   90.00
_cell.angle_beta   90.00
_cell.angle_gamma   90.00
#
_symmetry.space_group_name_H-M   'P 1'
#
loop_
_entity.id
_entity.type
_entity.pdbx_description
1 polymer ?
#
loop_
_entity_poly.entity_id
_entity_poly.type
_entity_poly.pdbx_seq_one_letter_code
_entity_poly.pdbx_strand_id
1 'polypeptide(L)'
;MSDALFHFVFPFLAIMATGLKIKHRIAVAFTLAMFAVLLDVDHLFGMLARGTLHNVFVTLLLPFSLFLIALNFERKGTFWKTVTLMAALVLFSHPMIDMFVGQAGVHIIYPFSDQMYLFNFIRIPLTLADGTVASIISSEGIGMSMFVLFAFGVIFVEDFVKMLPKAKGTEMALVETIEKEERNIERQL
;
A
#
# COMPACT_ATOMS: atom_id res chain seq x y z
N MET A 1 3.77 -12.47 -19.55
CA MET A 1 3.28 -13.66 -18.81
C MET A 1 2.42 -13.14 -17.66
N SER A 2 1.45 -13.89 -17.14
CA SER A 2 0.42 -13.35 -16.24
C SER A 2 0.97 -12.88 -14.88
N ASP A 3 1.18 -11.58 -14.72
CA ASP A 3 1.61 -10.97 -13.46
C ASP A 3 0.60 -11.18 -12.32
N ALA A 4 -0.69 -11.37 -12.63
CA ALA A 4 -1.75 -11.69 -11.67
C ALA A 4 -1.42 -12.82 -10.68
N LEU A 5 -0.63 -13.83 -11.08
CA LEU A 5 -0.20 -14.89 -10.15
C LEU A 5 0.85 -14.37 -9.15
N PHE A 6 1.77 -13.51 -9.58
CA PHE A 6 2.74 -12.86 -8.69
C PHE A 6 2.06 -11.83 -7.79
N HIS A 7 1.13 -11.03 -8.34
CA HIS A 7 0.26 -10.13 -7.58
C HIS A 7 -0.59 -10.87 -6.55
N PHE A 8 -0.91 -12.15 -6.73
CA PHE A 8 -1.52 -12.97 -5.67
C PHE A 8 -0.49 -13.50 -4.66
N VAL A 9 0.50 -14.26 -5.15
CA VAL A 9 1.38 -15.09 -4.31
C VAL A 9 2.22 -14.24 -3.37
N PHE A 10 2.76 -13.10 -3.84
CA PHE A 10 3.64 -12.28 -3.02
C PHE A 10 2.91 -11.57 -1.87
N PRO A 11 1.80 -10.84 -2.09
CA PRO A 11 0.94 -10.36 -1.00
C PRO A 11 0.48 -11.49 -0.08
N PHE A 12 0.07 -12.65 -0.61
CA PHE A 12 -0.32 -13.79 0.24
C PHE A 12 0.81 -14.21 1.20
N LEU A 13 2.05 -14.33 0.70
CA LEU A 13 3.22 -14.65 1.51
C LEU A 13 3.59 -13.55 2.50
N ALA A 14 3.38 -12.28 2.15
CA ALA A 14 3.63 -11.12 3.02
C ALA A 14 2.54 -10.87 4.07
N ILE A 15 1.30 -11.38 3.87
CA ILE A 15 0.21 -11.34 4.86
C ILE A 15 0.22 -12.61 5.73
N MET A 16 0.65 -13.75 5.18
CA MET A 16 1.45 -14.72 5.93
C MET A 16 2.80 -14.05 6.34
N ALA A 17 3.74 -14.76 6.96
CA ALA A 17 4.87 -14.16 7.71
C ALA A 17 4.45 -13.26 8.91
N THR A 18 3.57 -12.25 8.74
CA THR A 18 3.07 -11.32 9.78
C THR A 18 2.74 -12.00 11.11
N GLY A 19 3.01 -11.33 12.23
CA GLY A 19 2.79 -11.86 13.58
C GLY A 19 1.32 -12.12 13.97
N LEU A 20 0.38 -11.82 13.07
CA LEU A 20 -1.05 -11.76 13.35
C LEU A 20 -1.65 -13.07 13.87
N LYS A 21 -1.99 -13.08 15.16
CA LYS A 21 -2.67 -14.19 15.86
C LYS A 21 -4.18 -14.20 15.59
N ILE A 22 -4.57 -14.28 14.32
CA ILE A 22 -5.97 -14.26 13.87
C ILE A 22 -6.52 -15.69 13.74
N LYS A 23 -7.66 -15.97 14.37
CA LYS A 23 -8.48 -17.15 14.06
C LYS A 23 -8.93 -17.03 12.58
N HIS A 24 -8.51 -17.97 11.73
CA HIS A 24 -8.63 -17.92 10.25
C HIS A 24 -7.58 -17.07 9.49
N ARG A 25 -6.36 -16.89 10.01
CA ARG A 25 -5.23 -16.20 9.33
C ARG A 25 -5.07 -16.52 7.84
N ILE A 26 -5.12 -17.80 7.44
CA ILE A 26 -4.99 -18.22 6.03
C ILE A 26 -6.11 -17.65 5.16
N ALA A 27 -7.35 -17.65 5.64
CA ALA A 27 -8.48 -17.08 4.91
C ALA A 27 -8.36 -15.56 4.79
N VAL A 28 -7.91 -14.87 5.85
CA VAL A 28 -7.63 -13.43 5.80
C VAL A 28 -6.52 -13.10 4.80
N ALA A 29 -5.42 -13.87 4.80
CA ALA A 29 -4.33 -13.72 3.83
C ALA A 29 -4.80 -13.97 2.40
N PHE A 30 -5.59 -15.01 2.17
CA PHE A 30 -6.18 -15.31 0.87
C PHE A 30 -7.10 -14.17 0.38
N THR A 31 -8.02 -13.71 1.24
CA THR A 31 -8.93 -12.61 0.90
C THR A 31 -8.17 -11.32 0.60
N LEU A 32 -7.21 -10.92 1.43
CA LEU A 32 -6.42 -9.71 1.20
C LEU A 32 -5.51 -9.82 -0.04
N ALA A 33 -4.96 -11.01 -0.35
CA ALA A 33 -4.22 -11.22 -1.59
C ALA A 33 -5.12 -11.18 -2.84
N MET A 34 -6.40 -11.57 -2.75
CA MET A 34 -7.37 -11.35 -3.83
C MET A 34 -7.63 -9.86 -4.11
N PHE A 35 -7.45 -8.95 -3.14
CA PHE A 35 -7.51 -7.51 -3.41
C PHE A 35 -6.36 -7.01 -4.30
N ALA A 36 -5.17 -7.63 -4.27
CA ALA A 36 -4.12 -7.30 -5.25
C ALA A 36 -4.53 -7.71 -6.66
N VAL A 37 -5.11 -8.90 -6.83
CA VAL A 37 -5.59 -9.41 -8.13
C VAL A 37 -6.84 -8.67 -8.61
N LEU A 38 -7.52 -7.91 -7.75
CA LEU A 38 -8.70 -7.14 -8.13
C LEU A 38 -8.42 -6.19 -9.30
N LEU A 39 -7.23 -5.60 -9.37
CA LEU A 39 -6.87 -4.71 -10.48
C LEU A 39 -6.74 -5.49 -11.80
N ASP A 40 -6.18 -6.70 -11.76
CA ASP A 40 -6.05 -7.63 -12.89
C ASP A 40 -7.39 -8.22 -13.39
N VAL A 41 -8.53 -7.88 -12.77
CA VAL A 41 -9.84 -8.34 -13.26
C VAL A 41 -10.18 -7.75 -14.63
N ASP A 42 -9.65 -6.58 -14.99
CA ASP A 42 -9.79 -6.03 -16.34
C ASP A 42 -9.06 -6.90 -17.40
N HIS A 43 -7.87 -7.44 -17.07
CA HIS A 43 -7.20 -8.47 -17.87
C HIS A 43 -7.94 -9.80 -17.93
N LEU A 44 -8.37 -10.35 -16.78
CA LEU A 44 -8.87 -11.73 -16.69
C LEU A 44 -10.13 -11.99 -17.52
N PHE A 45 -10.97 -10.97 -17.73
CA PHE A 45 -12.20 -11.07 -18.51
C PHE A 45 -12.10 -10.41 -19.89
N GLY A 46 -10.92 -9.87 -20.27
CA GLY A 46 -10.77 -9.08 -21.50
C GLY A 46 -11.70 -7.86 -21.53
N MET A 47 -12.02 -7.31 -20.36
CA MET A 47 -13.07 -6.30 -20.19
C MET A 47 -12.49 -4.89 -20.22
N LEU A 48 -12.93 -4.12 -21.22
CA LEU A 48 -12.62 -2.70 -21.43
C LEU A 48 -11.13 -2.40 -21.64
N ALA A 49 -10.81 -1.12 -21.87
CA ALA A 49 -9.44 -0.66 -21.88
C ALA A 49 -8.76 -0.98 -20.53
N ARG A 50 -7.44 -1.24 -20.57
CA ARG A 50 -6.54 -1.62 -19.45
C ARG A 50 -6.33 -0.49 -18.41
N GLY A 51 -7.36 0.31 -18.18
CA GLY A 51 -7.47 1.41 -17.24
C GLY A 51 -8.75 1.37 -16.40
N THR A 52 -9.65 0.43 -16.61
CA THR A 52 -10.94 0.39 -15.90
C THR A 52 -10.77 0.17 -14.39
N LEU A 53 -9.78 -0.65 -14.00
CA LEU A 53 -9.35 -0.80 -12.60
C LEU A 53 -7.94 -0.23 -12.38
N HIS A 54 -7.15 -0.06 -13.44
CA HIS A 54 -5.83 0.56 -13.43
C HIS A 54 -5.84 2.11 -13.53
N ASN A 55 -6.73 2.79 -12.80
CA ASN A 55 -6.86 4.27 -12.78
C ASN A 55 -6.78 4.89 -11.37
N VAL A 56 -6.64 6.21 -11.31
CA VAL A 56 -6.49 7.01 -10.06
C VAL A 56 -7.55 6.73 -9.00
N PHE A 57 -8.79 6.41 -9.37
CA PHE A 57 -9.85 6.14 -8.40
C PHE A 57 -9.58 4.86 -7.61
N VAL A 58 -9.05 3.83 -8.27
CA VAL A 58 -8.80 2.51 -7.66
C VAL A 58 -7.35 2.37 -7.19
N THR A 59 -6.38 2.92 -7.93
CA THR A 59 -4.94 2.77 -7.63
C THR A 59 -4.41 3.78 -6.62
N LEU A 60 -5.07 4.93 -6.44
CA LEU A 60 -4.64 5.98 -5.51
C LEU A 60 -5.73 6.34 -4.49
N LEU A 61 -6.91 6.75 -4.94
CA LEU A 61 -7.97 7.26 -4.06
C LEU A 61 -8.56 6.18 -3.16
N LEU A 62 -8.72 4.94 -3.64
CA LEU A 62 -9.20 3.82 -2.82
C LEU A 62 -8.18 3.45 -1.71
N PRO A 63 -6.89 3.17 -1.99
CA PRO A 63 -5.87 2.99 -0.94
C PRO A 63 -5.79 4.13 0.06
N PHE A 64 -5.83 5.39 -0.42
CA PHE A 64 -5.81 6.56 0.45
C PHE A 64 -7.07 6.64 1.34
N SER A 65 -8.25 6.35 0.78
CA SER A 65 -9.50 6.28 1.53
C SER A 65 -9.47 5.18 2.58
N LEU A 66 -8.94 3.99 2.25
CA LEU A 66 -8.74 2.89 3.20
C LEU A 66 -7.77 3.30 4.33
N PHE A 67 -6.67 3.98 4.02
CA PHE A 67 -5.77 4.54 5.01
C PHE A 67 -6.48 5.51 5.97
N LEU A 68 -7.27 6.47 5.45
CA LEU A 68 -8.05 7.40 6.28
C LEU A 68 -9.13 6.67 7.11
N ILE A 69 -9.79 5.66 6.56
CA ILE A 69 -10.74 4.81 7.30
C ILE A 69 -10.03 4.05 8.42
N ALA A 70 -8.80 3.56 8.20
CA ALA A 70 -8.02 2.87 9.22
C ALA A 70 -7.66 3.76 10.42
N LEU A 71 -7.41 5.06 10.19
CA LEU A 71 -7.23 6.03 11.28
C LEU A 71 -8.49 6.16 12.16
N ASN A 72 -9.68 5.96 11.59
CA ASN A 72 -10.96 6.03 12.32
C ASN A 72 -11.31 4.77 13.12
N PHE A 73 -10.59 3.64 12.93
CA PHE A 73 -10.89 2.38 13.64
C PHE A 73 -10.45 2.31 15.11
N GLU A 74 -9.94 3.40 15.71
CA GLU A 74 -9.59 3.46 17.15
C GLU A 74 -10.72 2.98 18.08
N ARG A 75 -11.99 3.16 17.68
CA ARG A 75 -13.17 2.70 18.44
C ARG A 75 -13.58 1.24 18.20
N LYS A 76 -13.07 0.56 17.17
CA LYS A 76 -13.53 -0.79 16.76
C LYS A 76 -12.46 -1.89 16.83
N GLY A 77 -11.27 -1.55 17.31
CA GLY A 77 -10.20 -2.49 17.63
C GLY A 77 -9.05 -2.51 16.61
N THR A 78 -7.87 -2.89 17.10
CA THR A 78 -6.60 -2.93 16.33
C THR A 78 -6.68 -3.84 15.10
N PHE A 79 -7.42 -4.94 15.17
CA PHE A 79 -7.61 -5.87 14.06
C PHE A 79 -8.08 -5.20 12.76
N TRP A 80 -9.17 -4.43 12.82
CA TRP A 80 -9.71 -3.77 11.62
C TRP A 80 -8.78 -2.69 11.09
N LYS A 81 -8.14 -1.91 11.98
CA LYS A 81 -7.10 -0.94 11.61
C LYS A 81 -5.95 -1.62 10.85
N THR A 82 -5.44 -2.75 11.36
CA THR A 82 -4.39 -3.54 10.69
C THR A 82 -4.84 -4.08 9.34
N VAL A 83 -5.97 -4.80 9.28
CA VAL A 83 -6.48 -5.43 8.04
C VAL A 83 -6.74 -4.40 6.95
N THR A 84 -7.30 -3.23 7.30
CA THR A 84 -7.55 -2.15 6.33
C THR A 84 -6.26 -1.48 5.85
N LEU A 85 -5.24 -1.32 6.71
CA LEU A 85 -3.92 -0.84 6.26
C LEU A 85 -3.20 -1.85 5.36
N MET A 86 -3.32 -3.16 5.64
CA MET A 86 -2.82 -4.20 4.74
C MET A 86 -3.50 -4.12 3.38
N ALA A 87 -4.84 -4.00 3.33
CA ALA A 87 -5.58 -3.84 2.07
C ALA A 87 -5.12 -2.59 1.29
N ALA A 88 -4.94 -1.46 1.97
CA ALA A 88 -4.44 -0.22 1.37
C ALA A 88 -3.03 -0.39 0.77
N LEU A 89 -2.09 -0.98 1.53
CA LEU A 89 -0.72 -1.22 1.08
C LEU A 89 -0.65 -2.19 -0.10
N VAL A 90 -1.42 -3.27 -0.04
CA VAL A 90 -1.47 -4.29 -1.10
C VAL A 90 -2.05 -3.71 -2.39
N LEU A 91 -3.19 -3.03 -2.32
CA LEU A 91 -3.80 -2.34 -3.47
C LEU A 91 -2.90 -1.26 -4.07
N PHE A 92 -2.16 -0.51 -3.24
CA PHE A 92 -1.25 0.53 -3.72
C PHE A 92 0.06 -0.04 -4.30
N SER A 93 0.56 -1.16 -3.76
CA SER A 93 1.82 -1.76 -4.20
C SER A 93 1.78 -2.27 -5.64
N HIS A 94 0.67 -2.89 -6.05
CA HIS A 94 0.49 -3.46 -7.39
C HIS A 94 0.71 -2.41 -8.49
N PRO A 95 -0.07 -1.32 -8.60
CA PRO A 95 0.07 -0.37 -9.70
C PRO A 95 1.44 0.33 -9.68
N MET A 96 2.04 0.52 -8.50
CA MET A 96 3.40 1.05 -8.42
C MET A 96 4.41 0.09 -9.06
N ILE A 97 4.32 -1.22 -8.81
CA ILE A 97 5.20 -2.22 -9.43
C ILE A 97 4.96 -2.29 -10.95
N ASP A 98 3.70 -2.26 -11.37
CA ASP A 98 3.31 -2.31 -12.79
C ASP A 98 3.86 -1.10 -13.59
N MET A 99 4.04 0.06 -12.94
CA MET A 99 4.70 1.22 -13.54
C MET A 99 6.23 1.08 -13.70
N PHE A 100 6.92 0.26 -12.90
CA PHE A 100 8.39 0.13 -12.97
C PHE A 100 8.87 -1.16 -13.66
N VAL A 101 8.11 -2.24 -13.53
CA VAL A 101 8.46 -3.60 -13.99
C VAL A 101 7.50 -4.12 -15.07
N GLY A 102 6.24 -3.68 -15.05
CA GLY A 102 5.21 -4.11 -15.98
C GLY A 102 5.50 -3.72 -17.43
N GLN A 103 4.98 -4.49 -18.39
CA GLN A 103 5.23 -4.25 -19.81
C GLN A 103 4.30 -3.22 -20.47
N ALA A 104 3.15 -2.92 -19.84
CA ALA A 104 2.08 -2.10 -20.46
C ALA A 104 1.63 -0.90 -19.61
N GLY A 105 2.36 -0.55 -18.53
CA GLY A 105 2.15 0.67 -17.73
C GLY A 105 0.82 0.74 -16.96
N VAL A 106 0.44 1.91 -16.46
CA VAL A 106 -0.82 2.13 -15.72
C VAL A 106 -1.56 3.34 -16.27
N HIS A 107 -2.87 3.23 -16.53
CA HIS A 107 -3.69 4.30 -17.10
C HIS A 107 -4.27 5.21 -16.00
N ILE A 108 -3.40 5.88 -15.25
CA ILE A 108 -3.78 6.66 -14.05
C ILE A 108 -4.94 7.64 -14.33
N ILE A 109 -4.99 8.28 -15.50
CA ILE A 109 -5.96 9.34 -15.81
C ILE A 109 -7.26 8.80 -16.46
N TYR A 110 -7.39 7.49 -16.69
CA TYR A 110 -8.62 6.91 -17.24
C TYR A 110 -9.84 7.18 -16.32
N PRO A 111 -11.04 7.51 -16.85
CA PRO A 111 -11.44 7.54 -18.27
C PRO A 111 -11.19 8.87 -19.00
N PHE A 112 -10.50 9.84 -18.40
CA PHE A 112 -10.25 11.14 -19.03
C PHE A 112 -9.09 11.13 -20.03
N SER A 113 -8.21 10.12 -19.96
CA SER A 113 -7.13 9.90 -20.91
C SER A 113 -6.70 8.43 -20.93
N ASP A 114 -6.43 7.91 -22.13
CA ASP A 114 -5.83 6.58 -22.35
C ASP A 114 -4.29 6.59 -22.27
N GLN A 115 -3.68 7.65 -21.69
CA GLN A 115 -2.23 7.70 -21.51
C GLN A 115 -1.75 6.67 -20.48
N MET A 116 -0.90 5.74 -20.94
CA MET A 116 -0.17 4.80 -20.10
C MET A 116 1.03 5.50 -19.43
N TYR A 117 1.19 5.30 -18.13
CA TYR A 117 2.34 5.75 -17.37
C TYR A 117 3.26 4.56 -17.07
N LEU A 118 4.53 4.70 -17.44
CA LEU A 118 5.54 3.65 -17.34
C LEU A 118 6.92 4.29 -17.14
N PHE A 119 7.69 3.77 -16.19
CA PHE A 119 9.01 4.25 -15.76
C PHE A 119 10.12 3.24 -16.09
N ASN A 120 9.87 2.28 -16.99
CA ASN A 120 10.78 1.19 -17.32
C ASN A 120 12.08 1.62 -18.07
N PHE A 121 12.24 2.91 -18.37
CA PHE A 121 13.36 3.50 -19.12
C PHE A 121 14.59 3.90 -18.28
N ILE A 122 14.50 3.89 -16.95
CA ILE A 122 15.61 4.27 -16.06
C ILE A 122 16.69 3.17 -16.08
N ARG A 123 17.85 3.45 -16.67
CA ARG A 123 19.02 2.55 -16.66
C ARG A 123 20.30 3.36 -16.52
N ILE A 124 21.13 3.04 -15.53
CA ILE A 124 22.48 3.61 -15.35
C ILE A 124 23.49 2.50 -15.65
N PRO A 125 24.15 2.54 -16.82
CA PRO A 125 25.06 1.49 -17.25
C PRO A 125 26.40 1.54 -16.52
N LEU A 126 27.02 0.37 -16.36
CA LEU A 126 28.39 0.17 -15.95
C LEU A 126 29.06 -0.78 -16.93
N THR A 127 30.11 -0.31 -17.61
CA THR A 127 30.97 -1.17 -18.41
C THR A 127 31.95 -1.88 -17.47
N LEU A 128 31.90 -3.21 -17.46
CA LEU A 128 32.80 -4.08 -16.71
C LEU A 128 34.13 -4.27 -17.47
N ALA A 129 35.14 -4.80 -16.78
CA ALA A 129 36.50 -4.94 -17.32
C ALA A 129 36.61 -5.92 -18.50
N ASP A 130 35.62 -6.79 -18.71
CA ASP A 130 35.48 -7.71 -19.84
C ASP A 130 34.72 -7.07 -21.04
N GLY A 131 34.33 -5.80 -20.93
CA GLY A 131 33.55 -5.07 -21.93
C GLY A 131 32.03 -5.30 -21.85
N THR A 132 31.53 -6.11 -20.91
CA THR A 132 30.09 -6.29 -20.73
C THR A 132 29.46 -5.04 -20.10
N VAL A 133 28.24 -4.70 -20.50
CA VAL A 133 27.50 -3.55 -19.96
C VAL A 133 26.42 -4.05 -19.01
N ALA A 134 26.69 -3.95 -17.71
CA ALA A 134 25.70 -4.16 -16.66
C ALA A 134 24.89 -2.87 -16.41
N SER A 135 23.79 -2.96 -15.66
CA SER A 135 23.11 -1.77 -15.10
C SER A 135 23.26 -1.80 -13.57
N ILE A 136 23.83 -0.75 -12.97
CA ILE A 136 23.91 -0.64 -11.50
C ILE A 136 22.53 -0.28 -10.93
N ILE A 137 21.83 0.63 -11.63
CA ILE A 137 20.47 1.04 -11.32
C ILE A 137 19.63 0.78 -12.56
N SER A 138 18.53 0.06 -12.39
CA SER A 138 17.53 -0.19 -13.42
C SER A 138 16.13 0.05 -12.85
N SER A 139 15.17 0.33 -13.72
CA SER A 139 13.74 0.43 -13.37
C SER A 139 13.23 -0.83 -12.70
N GLU A 140 13.67 -1.99 -13.19
CA GLU A 140 13.40 -3.31 -12.59
C GLU A 140 13.90 -3.35 -11.14
N GLY A 141 15.15 -2.92 -10.89
CA GLY A 141 15.73 -2.84 -9.54
C GLY A 141 15.00 -1.84 -8.62
N ILE A 142 14.55 -0.70 -9.15
CA ILE A 142 13.72 0.28 -8.42
C ILE A 142 12.36 -0.33 -8.06
N GLY A 143 11.66 -0.93 -9.03
CA GLY A 143 10.37 -1.59 -8.82
C GLY A 143 10.44 -2.74 -7.81
N MET A 144 11.47 -3.57 -7.90
CA MET A 144 11.72 -4.63 -6.91
C MET A 144 12.04 -4.06 -5.53
N SER A 145 12.76 -2.94 -5.44
CA SER A 145 13.03 -2.26 -4.17
C SER A 145 11.75 -1.70 -3.54
N MET A 146 10.88 -1.07 -4.35
CA MET A 146 9.57 -0.60 -3.91
C MET A 146 8.67 -1.76 -3.46
N PHE A 147 8.65 -2.88 -4.21
CA PHE A 147 7.94 -4.09 -3.81
C PHE A 147 8.40 -4.61 -2.43
N VAL A 148 9.73 -4.68 -2.19
CA VAL A 148 10.28 -5.08 -0.89
C VAL A 148 9.87 -4.10 0.23
N LEU A 149 9.88 -2.80 -0.03
CA LEU A 149 9.41 -1.79 0.93
C LEU A 149 7.92 -1.95 1.27
N PHE A 150 7.06 -2.22 0.28
CA PHE A 150 5.65 -2.50 0.53
C PHE A 150 5.43 -3.81 1.27
N ALA A 151 6.18 -4.87 0.92
CA ALA A 151 6.14 -6.15 1.64
C ALA A 151 6.54 -5.98 3.11
N PHE A 152 7.59 -5.21 3.41
CA PHE A 152 7.93 -4.85 4.80
C PHE A 152 6.85 -4.00 5.46
N GLY A 153 6.24 -3.04 4.75
CA GLY A 153 5.10 -2.28 5.26
C GLY A 153 3.93 -3.17 5.67
N VAL A 154 3.64 -4.23 4.92
CA VAL A 154 2.62 -5.24 5.25
C VAL A 154 3.07 -6.12 6.43
N ILE A 155 4.31 -6.61 6.43
CA ILE A 155 4.85 -7.47 7.49
C ILE A 155 4.88 -6.78 8.86
N PHE A 156 5.33 -5.52 8.90
CA PHE A 156 5.46 -4.71 10.12
C PHE A 156 4.27 -3.78 10.37
N VAL A 157 3.13 -4.00 9.69
CA VAL A 157 1.93 -3.16 9.84
C VAL A 157 1.43 -3.08 11.28
N GLU A 158 1.59 -4.15 12.08
CA GLU A 158 1.20 -4.15 13.50
C GLU A 158 2.02 -3.14 14.32
N ASP A 159 3.30 -2.98 14.00
CA ASP A 159 4.18 -2.03 14.68
C ASP A 159 3.89 -0.60 14.23
N PHE A 160 3.66 -0.39 12.92
CA PHE A 160 3.15 0.89 12.42
C PHE A 160 1.81 1.29 13.06
N VAL A 161 0.89 0.34 13.27
CA VAL A 161 -0.39 0.57 13.97
C VAL A 161 -0.21 0.98 15.43
N LYS A 162 0.83 0.47 16.13
CA LYS A 162 1.20 0.89 17.49
C LYS A 162 1.84 2.27 17.53
N MET A 163 2.64 2.62 16.51
CA MET A 163 3.33 3.91 16.39
C MET A 163 2.42 5.05 15.95
N LEU A 164 1.35 4.77 15.17
CA LEU A 164 0.37 5.78 14.78
C LEU A 164 -0.26 6.41 16.04
N PRO A 165 -0.11 7.74 16.26
CA PRO A 165 -0.62 8.40 17.46
C PRO A 165 -2.13 8.20 17.56
N LYS A 166 -2.61 7.96 18.78
CA LYS A 166 -4.05 7.94 19.06
C LYS A 166 -4.54 9.38 18.97
N ALA A 167 -5.17 9.76 17.86
CA ALA A 167 -5.48 11.16 17.57
C ALA A 167 -6.30 11.79 18.71
N LYS A 168 -7.24 11.02 19.28
CA LYS A 168 -8.07 11.44 20.41
C LYS A 168 -7.39 11.37 21.77
N GLY A 169 -6.32 10.58 21.92
CA GLY A 169 -5.53 10.55 23.14
C GLY A 169 -4.79 11.86 23.36
N THR A 170 -4.21 12.41 22.29
CA THR A 170 -3.55 13.72 22.31
C THR A 170 -4.55 14.86 22.48
N GLU A 171 -5.70 14.78 21.80
CA GLU A 171 -6.80 15.76 21.94
C GLU A 171 -7.36 15.81 23.37
N MET A 172 -7.71 14.66 23.97
CA MET A 172 -8.21 14.61 25.35
C MET A 172 -7.16 15.05 26.37
N ALA A 173 -5.89 14.67 26.21
CA ALA A 173 -4.81 15.12 27.10
C ALA A 173 -4.59 16.63 27.01
N LEU A 174 -4.76 17.23 25.82
CA LEU A 174 -4.70 18.68 25.64
C LEU A 174 -5.88 19.38 26.33
N VAL A 175 -7.11 18.85 26.17
CA VAL A 175 -8.31 19.38 26.84
C VAL A 175 -8.19 19.27 28.38
N GLU A 176 -7.79 18.12 28.93
CA GLU A 176 -7.53 17.97 30.37
C GLU A 176 -6.47 18.94 30.88
N THR A 177 -5.44 19.22 30.07
CA THR A 177 -4.40 20.20 30.42
C THR A 177 -4.96 21.62 30.44
N ILE A 178 -5.77 22.01 29.46
CA ILE A 178 -6.43 23.33 29.40
C ILE A 178 -7.36 23.51 30.61
N GLU A 179 -8.27 22.56 30.88
CA GLU A 179 -9.17 22.64 32.03
C GLU A 179 -8.41 22.68 33.38
N LYS A 180 -7.21 22.09 33.44
CA LYS A 180 -6.37 22.12 34.65
C LYS A 180 -5.68 23.47 34.84
N GLU A 181 -5.23 24.10 33.76
CA GLU A 181 -4.70 25.47 33.78
C GLU A 181 -5.79 26.48 34.18
N GLU A 182 -6.99 26.41 33.58
CA GLU A 182 -8.11 27.28 33.93
C GLU A 182 -8.46 27.21 35.42
N ARG A 183 -8.62 25.99 35.97
CA ARG A 183 -8.89 25.76 37.41
C ARG A 183 -7.75 26.21 38.33
N ASN A 184 -6.52 26.37 37.84
CA ASN A 184 -5.42 26.94 38.61
C ASN A 184 -5.48 28.47 38.62
N ILE A 185 -5.85 29.10 37.49
CA ILE A 185 -6.03 30.56 37.38
C ILE A 185 -7.20 31.01 38.28
N GLU A 186 -8.33 30.30 38.25
CA GLU A 186 -9.49 30.58 39.13
C GLU A 186 -9.17 30.52 40.63
N ARG A 187 -8.11 29.81 41.04
CA ARG A 187 -7.67 29.70 42.44
C ARG A 187 -6.64 30.76 42.86
N GLN A 188 -6.18 31.58 41.92
CA GLN A 188 -5.22 32.66 42.15
C GLN A 188 -5.85 34.05 42.13
N LEU A 189 -7.17 34.13 41.84
CA LEU A 189 -8.01 35.32 41.86
C LEU A 189 -8.89 35.36 43.11
#